data_AF-A0A954NRD2-F1
#
_entry.id   AF-A0A954NRD2-F1
#
_cell.length_a   1.000
_cell.length_b   1.000
_cell.length_c   1.000
_cell.angle_alpha   90.00
_cell.angle_beta   90.00
_cell.angle_gamma   90.00
#
_symmetry.space_group_name_H-M   'P 1'
#
loop_
_entity.id
_entity.type
_entity.pdbx_description
1 polymer ?
#
loop_
_entity_poly.entity_id
_entity_poly.type
_entity_poly.pdbx_seq_one_letter_code
_entity_poly.pdbx_strand_id
1 'polypeptide(L)'
;MSSPVDTAAARKQLDEQTIRITRLHFDPNEGAPYWLDRAASLGFDPLKDVNCFNDLKKFPLFEDDDLRGGPVTRFLPKKWHNEPKYVFETGGTTGLPK
;
A
#
# COMPACT_ATOMS: atom_id res chain seq x y z
N MET A 1 5.98 20.83 -28.05
CA MET A 1 6.50 19.46 -28.23
C MET A 1 6.88 18.94 -26.86
N SER A 2 6.27 17.87 -26.38
CA SER A 2 6.69 17.27 -25.10
C SER A 2 8.09 16.69 -25.27
N SER A 3 9.00 16.99 -24.34
CA SER A 3 10.31 16.36 -24.29
C SER A 3 10.15 14.83 -24.28
N PRO A 4 11.06 14.08 -24.93
CA PRO A 4 11.04 12.62 -24.87
C PRO A 4 11.12 12.20 -23.40
N VAL A 5 10.20 11.31 -23.00
CA VAL A 5 10.21 10.72 -21.67
C VAL A 5 11.49 9.91 -21.53
N ASP A 6 12.34 10.32 -20.59
CA ASP A 6 13.44 9.48 -20.13
C ASP A 6 12.87 8.32 -19.31
N THR A 7 12.76 7.16 -19.96
CA THR A 7 12.19 5.95 -19.37
C THR A 7 13.05 5.41 -18.23
N ALA A 8 14.36 5.63 -18.25
CA ALA A 8 15.26 5.19 -17.18
C ALA A 8 15.08 6.06 -15.94
N ALA A 9 14.99 7.39 -16.11
CA ALA A 9 14.69 8.30 -15.02
C ALA A 9 13.30 8.02 -14.41
N ALA A 10 12.28 7.79 -15.25
CA ALA A 10 10.94 7.42 -14.79
C ALA A 10 10.94 6.10 -14.00
N ARG A 11 11.72 5.10 -14.45
CA ARG A 11 11.85 3.83 -13.73
C ARG A 11 12.48 4.00 -12.35
N LYS A 12 13.55 4.79 -12.24
CA LYS A 12 14.22 5.09 -10.97
C LYS A 12 13.26 5.76 -9.97
N GLN A 13 12.47 6.73 -10.43
CA GLN A 13 11.47 7.40 -9.60
C GLN A 13 10.40 6.43 -9.11
N LEU A 14 9.94 5.52 -9.96
CA LEU A 14 8.97 4.48 -9.59
C LEU A 14 9.53 3.55 -8.51
N ASP A 15 10.79 3.12 -8.64
CA ASP A 15 11.45 2.24 -7.67
C ASP A 15 11.64 2.97 -6.32
N GLU A 16 12.11 4.22 -6.33
CA GLU A 16 12.25 5.06 -5.13
C GLU A 16 10.91 5.30 -4.42
N GLN A 17 9.86 5.60 -5.19
CA GLN A 17 8.51 5.77 -4.65
C GLN A 17 8.00 4.46 -4.03
N THR A 18 8.24 3.32 -4.67
CA THR A 18 7.83 2.01 -4.14
C THR A 18 8.47 1.76 -2.79
N ILE A 19 9.79 1.93 -2.67
CA ILE A 19 10.51 1.76 -1.40
C ILE A 19 9.93 2.69 -0.32
N ARG A 20 9.72 3.97 -0.65
CA ARG A 20 9.17 4.96 0.29
C ARG A 20 7.79 4.58 0.80
N ILE A 21 6.90 4.13 -0.08
CA ILE A 21 5.53 3.76 0.27
C ILE A 21 5.50 2.46 1.08
N THR A 22 6.31 1.46 0.72
CA THR A 22 6.43 0.24 1.52
C THR A 22 6.92 0.55 2.93
N ARG A 23 8.00 1.32 3.07
CA ARG A 23 8.52 1.72 4.39
C ARG A 23 7.49 2.49 5.20
N LEU A 24 6.69 3.34 4.56
CA LEU A 24 5.63 4.08 5.25
C LEU A 24 4.54 3.16 5.83
N HIS A 25 4.10 2.14 5.08
CA HIS A 25 3.00 1.27 5.54
C HIS A 25 3.47 0.20 6.53
N PHE A 26 4.73 -0.25 6.41
CA PHE A 26 5.32 -1.28 7.25
C PHE A 26 6.19 -0.73 8.39
N ASP A 27 6.19 0.59 8.63
CA ASP A 27 6.86 1.16 9.80
C ASP A 27 6.25 0.59 11.09
N PRO A 28 7.02 -0.06 11.97
CA PRO A 28 6.47 -0.77 13.13
C PRO A 28 5.74 0.15 14.13
N ASN A 29 6.05 1.45 14.12
CA ASN A 29 5.44 2.41 15.04
C ASN A 29 4.27 3.13 14.36
N GLU A 30 4.50 3.64 13.14
CA GLU A 30 3.63 4.58 12.45
C GLU A 30 2.92 4.01 11.21
N GLY A 31 3.14 2.73 10.90
CA GLY A 31 2.58 2.03 9.75
C GLY A 31 1.07 1.85 9.81
N ALA A 32 0.51 1.32 8.73
CA ALA A 32 -0.93 1.06 8.65
C ALA A 32 -1.25 -0.23 9.42
N PRO A 33 -2.17 -0.21 10.40
CA PRO A 33 -2.47 -1.40 11.22
C PRO A 33 -2.71 -2.68 10.40
N TYR A 34 -3.47 -2.60 9.31
CA TYR A 34 -3.73 -3.72 8.41
C TYR A 34 -2.45 -4.37 7.87
N TRP A 35 -1.49 -3.55 7.42
CA TRP A 35 -0.24 -4.05 6.85
C TRP A 35 0.73 -4.55 7.94
N LEU A 36 0.72 -3.94 9.12
CA LEU A 36 1.51 -4.40 10.25
C LEU A 36 1.04 -5.78 10.75
N ASP A 37 -0.27 -5.99 10.85
CA ASP A 37 -0.85 -7.28 11.22
C ASP A 37 -0.52 -8.34 10.15
N ARG A 38 -0.57 -7.96 8.87
CA ARG A 38 -0.29 -8.87 7.74
C ARG A 38 1.19 -9.17 7.57
N ALA A 39 2.10 -8.32 8.05
CA ALA A 39 3.54 -8.55 7.94
C ALA A 39 3.97 -9.90 8.54
N ALA A 40 3.32 -10.34 9.62
CA ALA A 40 3.59 -11.62 10.28
C ALA A 40 3.23 -12.86 9.44
N SER A 41 2.34 -12.73 8.45
CA SER A 41 1.94 -13.83 7.56
C SER A 41 2.70 -13.86 6.24
N LEU A 42 3.54 -12.86 5.97
CA LEU A 42 4.36 -12.82 4.76
C LEU A 42 5.59 -13.74 4.91
N GLY A 43 5.92 -14.46 3.83
CA GLY A 43 7.14 -15.26 3.75
C GLY A 43 8.42 -14.44 3.52
N PHE A 44 8.37 -13.13 3.66
CA PHE A 44 9.47 -12.19 3.43
C PHE A 44 9.31 -10.95 4.31
N ASP A 45 10.38 -10.17 4.48
CA ASP A 45 10.37 -8.92 5.24
C ASP A 45 10.22 -7.72 4.27
N PRO A 46 9.06 -7.04 4.24
CA PRO A 46 8.82 -5.93 3.31
C PRO A 46 9.81 -4.77 3.46
N LEU A 47 10.38 -4.58 4.66
CA LEU A 47 11.35 -3.50 4.91
C LEU A 47 12.74 -3.83 4.37
N LYS A 48 13.07 -5.10 4.17
CA LYS A 48 14.36 -5.57 3.65
C LYS A 48 14.29 -6.00 2.18
N ASP A 49 13.20 -6.65 1.79
CA ASP A 49 13.12 -7.38 0.54
C ASP A 49 12.43 -6.58 -0.58
N VAL A 50 11.79 -5.44 -0.30
CA VAL A 50 11.19 -4.56 -1.34
C VAL A 50 12.16 -3.42 -1.67
N ASN A 51 12.86 -3.56 -2.80
CA ASN A 51 13.89 -2.63 -3.25
C ASN A 51 13.59 -2.00 -4.62
N CYS A 52 12.51 -2.42 -5.28
CA CYS A 52 12.04 -1.84 -6.54
C CYS A 52 10.56 -2.17 -6.77
N PHE A 53 9.96 -1.61 -7.82
CA PHE A 53 8.57 -1.88 -8.19
C PHE A 53 8.30 -3.35 -8.49
N ASN A 54 9.27 -4.05 -9.08
CA ASN A 54 9.10 -5.47 -9.42
C ASN A 54 8.97 -6.36 -8.17
N ASP A 55 9.51 -5.95 -7.03
CA ASP A 55 9.42 -6.71 -5.78
C ASP A 55 8.00 -6.74 -5.21
N LEU A 56 7.08 -5.88 -5.69
CA LEU A 56 5.67 -5.96 -5.31
C LEU A 56 5.02 -7.30 -5.68
N LYS A 57 5.62 -8.06 -6.61
CA LYS A 57 5.18 -9.42 -6.96
C LYS A 57 5.41 -10.44 -5.84
N LYS A 58 6.17 -10.10 -4.79
CA LYS A 58 6.36 -10.96 -3.62
C LYS A 58 5.13 -11.00 -2.73
N PHE A 59 4.30 -9.95 -2.76
CA PHE A 59 3.05 -9.94 -2.01
C PHE A 59 2.06 -10.95 -2.60
N PRO A 60 1.31 -11.68 -1.76
CA PRO A 60 0.19 -12.48 -2.25
C PRO A 60 -0.89 -11.57 -2.85
N LEU A 61 -1.89 -12.18 -3.48
CA LEU A 61 -3.09 -11.45 -3.87
C LEU A 61 -3.72 -10.79 -2.65
N PHE A 62 -4.27 -9.60 -2.87
CA PHE A 62 -5.01 -8.88 -1.85
C PHE A 62 -6.42 -9.44 -1.75
N GLU A 63 -6.84 -9.80 -0.54
CA GLU A 63 -8.18 -10.35 -0.30
C GLU A 63 -9.17 -9.20 -0.30
N ASP A 64 -10.01 -9.16 -1.34
CA ASP A 64 -10.88 -8.01 -1.55
C ASP A 64 -11.95 -7.85 -0.46
N ASP A 65 -12.35 -8.94 0.18
CA ASP A 65 -13.26 -8.96 1.33
C ASP A 65 -12.65 -8.27 2.55
N ASP A 66 -11.32 -8.11 2.61
CA ASP A 66 -10.69 -7.31 3.66
C ASP A 66 -11.11 -5.84 3.57
N LEU A 67 -11.62 -5.34 2.44
CA LEU A 67 -12.16 -3.97 2.36
C LEU A 67 -13.52 -3.81 3.04
N ARG A 68 -14.16 -4.92 3.44
CA ARG A 68 -15.49 -4.90 4.04
C ARG A 68 -15.43 -4.71 5.54
N GLY A 69 -16.21 -3.74 6.03
CA GLY A 69 -16.40 -3.50 7.45
C GLY A 69 -15.12 -3.09 8.21
N GLY A 70 -15.25 -2.96 9.52
CA GLY A 70 -14.16 -2.46 10.38
C GLY A 70 -13.85 -0.97 10.19
N PRO A 71 -12.93 -0.42 10.97
CA PRO A 71 -12.57 0.99 10.86
C PRO A 71 -11.66 1.22 9.65
N VAL A 72 -12.03 2.16 8.76
CA VAL A 72 -11.22 2.55 7.59
C VAL A 72 -9.79 2.97 7.98
N THR A 73 -9.60 3.49 9.19
CA THR A 73 -8.29 3.88 9.71
C THR A 73 -7.28 2.73 9.79
N ARG A 74 -7.71 1.45 9.75
CA ARG A 74 -6.79 0.31 9.70
C ARG A 74 -5.91 0.30 8.44
N PHE A 75 -6.37 0.92 7.35
CA PHE A 75 -5.62 1.02 6.10
C PHE A 75 -4.72 2.25 6.02
N LEU A 76 -4.81 3.15 7.01
CA LEU A 76 -4.04 4.38 7.04
C LEU A 76 -2.84 4.24 7.98
N PRO A 77 -1.64 4.67 7.57
CA PRO A 77 -0.53 4.93 8.49
C PRO A 77 -0.99 5.79 9.68
N LYS A 78 -0.57 5.43 10.90
CA LYS A 78 -1.02 6.05 12.16
C LYS A 78 -0.80 7.56 12.20
N LYS A 79 0.27 8.05 11.58
CA LYS A 79 0.54 9.49 11.44
C LYS A 79 -0.61 10.32 10.85
N TRP A 80 -1.54 9.70 10.10
CA TRP A 80 -2.71 10.36 9.50
C TRP A 80 -4.03 10.04 10.20
N HIS A 81 -4.01 9.37 11.35
CA HIS A 81 -5.24 9.01 12.07
C HIS A 81 -6.01 10.24 12.59
N ASN A 82 -5.34 11.37 12.78
CA ASN A 82 -5.98 12.62 13.24
C ASN A 82 -6.27 13.62 12.11
N GLU A 83 -5.93 13.28 10.86
CA GLU A 83 -6.20 14.15 9.70
C GLU A 83 -7.63 13.93 9.18
N PRO A 84 -8.24 14.96 8.55
CA PRO A 84 -9.48 14.81 7.80
C PRO A 84 -9.37 13.73 6.72
N LYS A 85 -10.45 12.96 6.52
CA LYS A 85 -10.47 11.81 5.60
C LYS A 85 -11.75 11.84 4.78
N TYR A 86 -11.64 11.45 3.52
CA TYR A 86 -12.77 11.10 2.68
C TYR A 86 -12.78 9.58 2.50
N VAL A 87 -13.97 8.99 2.68
CA VAL A 87 -14.21 7.57 2.44
C VAL A 87 -15.04 7.46 1.17
N PHE A 88 -14.64 6.54 0.30
CA PHE A 88 -15.34 6.21 -0.93
C PHE A 88 -15.69 4.73 -0.89
N GLU A 89 -16.83 4.37 -1.47
CA GLU A 89 -17.29 2.99 -1.58
C GLU A 89 -17.50 2.64 -3.06
N THR A 90 -17.31 1.37 -3.37
CA THR A 90 -17.63 0.77 -4.66
C THR A 90 -19.14 0.54 -4.79
N GLY A 91 -19.66 0.56 -6.02
CA GLY A 91 -21.11 0.49 -6.27
C GLY A 91 -21.81 -0.84 -5.94
N GLY A 92 -21.09 -1.86 -5.45
CA GLY A 92 -21.70 -3.13 -4.99
C GLY A 92 -22.32 -4.00 -6.10
N THR A 93 -21.89 -3.87 -7.36
CA THR A 93 -22.46 -4.67 -8.47
C THR A 93 -22.23 -6.18 -8.32
N THR A 94 -21.21 -6.58 -7.55
CA THR A 94 -20.83 -7.98 -7.31
C THR A 94 -21.11 -8.44 -5.87
N GLY A 95 -21.85 -7.67 -5.07
CA GLY A 95 -22.18 -8.00 -3.69
C GLY A 95 -22.23 -6.78 -2.79
N LEU A 96 -21.92 -6.94 -1.50
CA LEU A 96 -21.85 -5.79 -0.59
C LEU A 96 -20.89 -4.71 -1.15
N PRO A 97 -21.07 -3.43 -0.84
CA PRO A 97 -20.07 -2.40 -1.12
C PRO A 97 -18.77 -2.62 -0.33
N LYS A 98 -17.65 -2.24 -0.94
CA LYS A 98 -16.29 -2.20 -0.38
C LYS A 98 -15.80 -0.76 -0.41
#